data_AF-A0A8T7AAZ9-F1
#
_entry.id   AF-A0A8T7AAZ9-F1
#
_cell.length_a   1.000
_cell.length_b   1.000
_cell.length_c   1.000
_cell.angle_alpha   90.00
_cell.angle_beta   90.00
_cell.angle_gamma   90.00
#
_symmetry.space_group_name_H-M   'P 1'
#
loop_
_entity.id
_entity.type
_entity.pdbx_description
1 polymer ?
#
loop_
_entity_poly.entity_id
_entity_poly.type
_entity_poly.pdbx_seq_one_letter_code
_entity_poly.pdbx_strand_id
1 'polypeptide(L)' 'IVEDGDCYAVTHNKITMLLLKTDTQLLPVRNVTIEELSDYFLKEVLGDHKLIDKLKITALEMRVSSGPEQWGISRWER' A
#
# COMPACT_ATOMS: atom_id res chain seq x y z
N ILE A 1 8.17 9.76 10.92
CA ILE A 1 6.83 10.33 11.15
C ILE A 1 6.65 10.40 12.65
N VAL A 2 6.19 11.52 13.18
CA VAL A 2 5.94 11.71 14.62
C VAL A 2 4.46 12.06 14.79
N GLU A 3 3.83 11.55 15.83
CA GLU A 3 2.46 11.96 16.17
C GLU A 3 2.47 13.30 16.92
N ASP A 4 1.64 14.23 16.49
CA ASP A 4 1.51 15.56 17.09
C ASP A 4 0.01 15.93 17.18
N GLY A 5 -0.59 15.65 18.33
CA GLY A 5 -2.03 15.80 18.55
C GLY A 5 -2.86 15.02 17.51
N ASP A 6 -3.71 15.75 16.79
CA ASP A 6 -4.59 15.24 15.73
C ASP A 6 -3.89 15.08 14.38
N CYS A 7 -2.56 15.30 14.32
CA CYS A 7 -1.77 15.24 13.09
C CYS A 7 -0.66 14.19 13.15
N TYR A 8 -0.22 13.77 11.96
CA TYR A 8 1.10 13.20 11.73
C TYR A 8 2.04 14.32 11.24
N ALA A 9 3.14 14.54 11.96
CA ALA A 9 4.23 15.40 11.53
C ALA A 9 5.23 14.61 10.67
N VAL A 10 5.38 15.04 9.42
CA VAL A 10 6.27 14.41 8.43
C VAL A 10 7.29 15.44 7.97
N THR A 11 8.59 15.16 8.18
CA THR A 11 9.67 16.03 7.72
C THR A 11 10.40 15.40 6.55
N HIS A 12 10.45 16.12 5.42
CA HIS A 12 11.23 15.76 4.26
C HIS A 12 11.96 16.99 3.72
N ASN A 13 13.24 16.86 3.39
CA ASN A 13 14.07 17.96 2.89
C ASN A 13 13.98 19.24 3.75
N LYS A 14 14.03 19.08 5.09
CA LYS A 14 13.92 20.16 6.10
C LYS A 14 12.57 20.91 6.10
N ILE A 15 11.58 20.43 5.35
CA ILE A 15 10.21 20.95 5.35
C ILE A 15 9.36 19.97 6.16
N THR A 16 8.67 20.50 7.17
CA THR A 16 7.70 19.73 7.96
C THR A 16 6.30 20.01 7.45
N MET A 17 5.56 18.94 7.16
CA MET A 17 4.15 18.95 6.83
C MET A 17 3.36 18.30 7.97
N LEU A 18 2.22 18.90 8.30
CA LEU A 18 1.25 18.33 9.24
C LEU A 18 0.09 17.75 8.44
N LEU A 19 -0.17 16.46 8.63
CA LEU A 19 -1.23 15.73 7.95
C LEU A 19 -2.27 15.31 8.99
N LEU A 20 -3.54 15.70 8.82
CA LEU A 20 -4.60 15.32 9.75
C LEU A 20 -4.75 13.80 9.80
N LYS A 21 -4.83 13.24 11.01
CA LYS A 21 -5.05 11.81 11.22
C LYS A 21 -6.39 11.33 10.64
N THR A 22 -7.40 12.22 10.59
CA THR A 22 -8.70 11.93 9.96
C THR A 22 -8.60 11.76 8.45
N ASP A 23 -7.60 12.38 7.82
CA ASP A 23 -7.47 12.47 6.36
C ASP A 23 -6.29 11.63 5.84
N THR A 24 -5.54 11.00 6.75
CA THR A 24 -4.28 10.32 6.44
C THR A 24 -4.29 8.89 6.95
N GLN A 25 -4.27 7.94 6.02
CA GLN A 25 -4.00 6.54 6.34
C GLN A 25 -2.48 6.31 6.33
N LEU A 26 -1.90 5.99 7.50
CA LEU A 26 -0.52 5.51 7.54
C LEU A 26 -0.48 4.04 7.09
N LEU A 27 0.28 3.77 6.04
CA LEU A 27 0.47 2.43 5.48
C LEU A 27 1.83 1.86 5.92
N PRO A 28 1.95 0.53 6.13
CA PRO A 28 3.19 -0.13 6.53
C PRO A 28 4.12 -0.37 5.32
N VAL A 29 4.30 0.65 4.48
CA VAL A 29 5.19 0.63 3.31
C VAL A 29 6.34 1.62 3.51
N ARG A 30 7.48 1.36 2.88
CA ARG A 30 8.64 2.26 2.99
C ARG A 30 8.39 3.55 2.21
N ASN A 31 7.74 3.47 1.07
CA ASN A 31 7.33 4.62 0.27
C ASN A 31 6.00 4.34 -0.43
N VAL A 32 5.24 5.39 -0.74
CA VAL A 32 3.95 5.28 -1.45
C VAL A 32 4.21 5.40 -2.96
N THR A 33 4.79 4.36 -3.55
CA THR A 33 4.93 4.23 -5.02
C THR A 33 3.97 3.18 -5.57
N ILE A 34 3.66 3.22 -6.87
CA ILE A 34 2.72 2.26 -7.48
C ILE A 34 3.23 0.82 -7.41
N GLU A 35 4.55 0.62 -7.47
CA GLU A 35 5.21 -0.69 -7.38
C GLU A 35 5.14 -1.25 -5.95
N GLU A 36 5.38 -0.41 -4.94
CA GLU A 36 5.33 -0.86 -3.54
C GLU A 36 3.87 -1.09 -3.11
N LEU A 37 2.94 -0.28 -3.61
CA LEU A 37 1.50 -0.49 -3.39
C LEU A 37 0.98 -1.76 -4.09
N SER A 38 1.44 -2.10 -5.29
CA SER A 38 0.99 -3.33 -5.97
C SER A 38 1.42 -4.58 -5.21
N ASP A 39 2.62 -4.58 -4.62
CA ASP A 39 3.09 -5.66 -3.76
C ASP A 39 2.35 -5.69 -2.42
N TYR A 40 2.17 -4.54 -1.77
CA TYR A 40 1.44 -4.44 -0.52
C TYR A 40 0.01 -4.98 -0.63
N PHE A 41 -0.76 -4.52 -1.62
CA PHE A 41 -2.14 -4.99 -1.79
C PHE A 41 -2.23 -6.45 -2.20
N LEU A 42 -1.27 -6.95 -3.00
CA LEU A 42 -1.19 -8.39 -3.30
C LEU A 42 -1.04 -9.20 -2.00
N LYS A 43 -0.14 -8.80 -1.11
CA LYS A 43 0.09 -9.47 0.17
C LYS A 43 -1.12 -9.41 1.10
N GLU A 44 -1.79 -8.26 1.17
CA GLU A 44 -3.03 -8.13 1.96
C GLU A 44 -4.10 -9.11 1.49
N VAL A 45 -4.30 -9.26 0.17
CA VAL A 45 -5.25 -10.24 -0.39
C VAL A 45 -4.82 -11.68 -0.09
N LEU A 46 -3.53 -11.99 -0.27
CA LEU A 46 -2.99 -13.33 -0.01
C LEU A 46 -2.98 -13.69 1.48
N GLY A 47 -3.05 -12.72 2.38
CA GLY A 47 -3.14 -12.90 3.82
C GLY A 47 -4.39 -13.67 4.26
N ASP A 48 -5.48 -13.64 3.47
CA ASP A 48 -6.64 -14.51 3.69
C ASP A 48 -6.42 -15.90 3.05
N HIS A 49 -5.54 -16.68 3.65
CA HIS A 49 -5.22 -18.04 3.17
C HIS A 49 -6.47 -18.93 3.05
N LYS A 50 -7.47 -18.76 3.93
CA LYS A 50 -8.71 -19.54 3.89
C LYS A 50 -9.52 -19.24 2.62
N LEU A 51 -9.63 -17.97 2.23
CA LEU A 51 -10.29 -17.57 1.00
C LEU A 51 -9.55 -18.14 -0.22
N ILE A 52 -8.22 -17.98 -0.25
CA ILE A 52 -7.37 -18.46 -1.36
C ILE A 52 -7.53 -19.97 -1.55
N ASP A 53 -7.44 -20.75 -0.46
CA ASP A 53 -7.58 -22.21 -0.52
C ASP A 53 -9.02 -22.63 -0.87
N LYS A 54 -10.03 -22.01 -0.28
CA LYS A 54 -11.45 -22.32 -0.53
C LYS A 54 -11.82 -22.12 -2.00
N LEU A 55 -11.31 -21.05 -2.62
CA LEU A 55 -11.56 -20.72 -4.02
C LEU A 55 -10.59 -21.41 -4.99
N LYS A 56 -9.60 -22.16 -4.48
CA LYS A 56 -8.57 -22.84 -5.27
C LYS A 56 -7.83 -21.87 -6.20
N ILE A 57 -7.53 -20.67 -5.73
CA ILE A 57 -6.78 -19.67 -6.50
C ILE A 57 -5.33 -20.12 -6.59
N THR A 58 -4.81 -20.27 -7.80
CA THR A 58 -3.43 -20.72 -8.08
C THR A 58 -2.51 -19.60 -8.52
N ALA A 59 -3.07 -18.48 -8.99
CA ALA A 59 -2.30 -17.31 -9.41
C ALA A 59 -3.12 -16.03 -9.21
N LEU A 60 -2.44 -14.92 -8.93
CA LEU A 60 -3.04 -13.58 -8.83
C LEU A 60 -2.07 -12.53 -9.39
N GLU A 61 -2.62 -11.56 -10.14
CA GLU A 61 -1.91 -10.37 -10.59
C GLU A 61 -2.59 -9.12 -10.00
N MET A 62 -1.82 -8.33 -9.25
CA MET A 62 -2.26 -7.05 -8.71
C MET A 62 -1.68 -5.93 -9.57
N ARG A 63 -2.54 -5.03 -10.07
CA ARG A 63 -2.15 -3.87 -10.86
C ARG A 63 -2.63 -2.59 -10.18
N VAL A 64 -1.72 -1.68 -9.90
CA VAL A 64 -2.01 -0.38 -9.27
C VAL A 64 -1.60 0.73 -10.23
N SER A 65 -2.47 1.73 -10.40
CA SER A 65 -2.23 2.85 -11.31
C SER A 65 -2.31 4.20 -10.60
N SER A 66 -1.41 5.11 -10.95
CA SER A 66 -1.46 6.54 -10.60
C SER A 66 -2.04 7.41 -11.72
N GLY A 67 -2.43 6.82 -12.85
CA GLY A 67 -2.92 7.50 -14.04
C GLY A 67 -2.76 6.65 -15.30
N PRO A 68 -3.36 7.06 -16.43
CA PRO A 68 -3.18 6.35 -17.71
C PRO A 68 -1.69 6.10 -18.01
N GLU A 69 -1.36 4.90 -18.47
CA GLU A 69 0.02 4.44 -18.76
C GLU A 69 0.98 4.24 -17.58
N GLN A 70 0.62 4.59 -16.34
CA GLN A 70 1.48 4.37 -15.17
C GLN A 70 0.93 3.24 -14.30
N TRP A 71 1.67 2.12 -14.26
CA TRP A 71 1.25 0.90 -13.58
C TRP A 71 2.38 0.23 -12.79
N GLY A 72 2.11 -0.07 -11.52
CA GLY A 72 2.85 -1.06 -10.74
C GLY A 72 2.15 -2.41 -10.86
N ILE A 73 2.92 -3.49 -11.04
CA ILE A 73 2.37 -4.84 -11.21
C ILE A 73 3.12 -5.81 -10.31
N SER A 74 2.38 -6.55 -9.50
CA SER A 74 2.92 -7.63 -8.67
C SER A 74 2.17 -8.93 -8.95
N ARG A 75 2.87 -10.06 -8.90
CA ARG A 75 2.32 -11.38 -9.24
C ARG A 75 2.65 -12.39 -8.16
N TRP A 76 1.72 -13.31 -7.93
CA TRP A 76 1.91 -14.50 -7.12
C TRP A 76 1.40 -15.73 -7.87
N GLU A 77 2.12 -16.84 -7.71
CA GLU A 77 1.79 -18.16 -8.22
C GLU A 77 2.16 -19.19 -7.14
N ARG A 78 1.34 -20.24 -6.98
CA ARG A 78 1.51 -21.28 -5.95
C ARG A 78 2.51 -22.35 -6.33
#